data_AF-A0A9F3W0Q4-F1
#
_entry.id   AF-A0A9F3W0Q4-F1
#
_cell.length_a   1.000
_cell.length_b   1.000
_cell.length_c   1.000
_cell.angle_alpha   90.00
_cell.angle_beta   90.00
_cell.angle_gamma   90.00
#
_symmetry.space_group_name_H-M   'P 1'
#
loop_
_entity.id
_entity.type
_entity.pdbx_description
1 polymer ?
#
loop_
_entity_poly.entity_id
_entity_poly.type
_entity_poly.pdbx_seq_one_letter_code
_entity_poly.pdbx_strand_id
1 'polypeptide(L)'
;MCGHTLIISRYPIQTPREACYGDMNGFPGVRNYGVVDPDDTYDVYCYAEELHGDLFVVSSPKKFTWEEAKAECEALGIEMATTGQLYAAWNQGLDHCNPGWLADGSVRYPIVTPREKCGGNAPGVKTIFLFRNQTGFPDPQSKYDVYCFKGKERSSLWAHD
;
A
#
# COMPACT_ATOMS: atom_id res chain seq x y z
N MET A 1 6.02 38.52 -12.86
CA MET A 1 4.94 37.73 -12.26
C MET A 1 5.32 36.27 -12.47
N CYS A 2 5.75 35.54 -11.44
CA CYS A 2 6.04 34.11 -11.58
C CYS A 2 4.71 33.37 -11.71
N GLY A 3 4.52 32.67 -12.83
CA GLY A 3 3.32 31.91 -13.13
C GLY A 3 3.09 30.81 -12.10
N HIS A 4 1.81 30.53 -11.85
CA HIS A 4 1.39 29.44 -10.98
C HIS A 4 2.04 28.14 -11.48
N THR A 5 2.88 27.52 -10.65
CA THR A 5 3.38 26.17 -10.90
C THR A 5 2.18 25.23 -10.92
N LEU A 6 1.83 24.70 -12.09
CA LEU A 6 0.84 23.63 -12.20
C LEU A 6 1.44 22.40 -11.53
N ILE A 7 0.91 22.00 -10.38
CA ILE A 7 1.25 20.73 -9.74
C ILE A 7 0.57 19.63 -10.55
N ILE A 8 1.37 18.88 -11.30
CA ILE A 8 0.89 17.74 -12.09
C ILE A 8 1.30 16.46 -11.35
N SER A 9 0.38 15.92 -10.55
CA SER A 9 0.56 14.63 -9.88
C SER A 9 0.58 13.49 -10.90
N ARG A 10 1.57 12.60 -10.80
CA ARG A 10 1.76 11.46 -11.71
C ARG A 10 1.66 10.13 -10.98
N TYR A 11 1.14 9.12 -11.67
CA TYR A 11 0.95 7.78 -11.11
C TYR A 11 1.19 6.68 -12.17
N PRO A 12 1.77 5.53 -11.81
CA PRO A 12 1.99 4.42 -12.73
C PRO A 12 0.73 3.55 -12.88
N ILE A 13 0.48 3.01 -14.08
CA ILE A 13 -0.41 1.86 -14.29
C ILE A 13 0.36 0.78 -15.05
N GLN A 14 0.39 -0.43 -14.48
CA GLN A 14 1.02 -1.61 -15.08
C GLN A 14 0.02 -2.46 -15.87
N THR A 15 -1.18 -2.65 -15.32
CA THR A 15 -2.26 -3.40 -15.97
C THR A 15 -3.41 -2.44 -16.26
N PRO A 16 -3.51 -1.93 -17.50
CA PRO A 16 -4.58 -1.02 -17.89
C PRO A 16 -5.93 -1.68 -17.69
N ARG A 17 -6.85 -0.95 -17.06
CA ARG A 17 -8.21 -1.41 -16.77
C ARG A 17 -9.20 -0.47 -17.42
N GLU A 18 -10.36 -1.03 -17.77
CA GLU A 18 -11.48 -0.26 -18.31
C GLU A 18 -11.81 0.92 -17.39
N ALA A 19 -12.07 2.09 -17.99
CA ALA A 19 -12.23 3.38 -17.31
C ALA A 19 -11.00 3.96 -16.57
N CYS A 20 -9.81 3.37 -16.68
CA CYS A 20 -8.55 3.95 -16.16
C CYS A 20 -7.44 4.05 -17.23
N TYR A 21 -7.82 4.24 -18.49
CA TYR A 21 -6.86 4.31 -19.58
C TYR A 21 -6.02 5.59 -19.58
N GLY A 22 -6.55 6.69 -19.05
CA GLY A 22 -5.89 8.00 -19.02
C GLY A 22 -5.48 8.45 -20.42
N ASP A 23 -4.28 9.02 -20.52
CA ASP A 23 -3.64 9.48 -21.77
C ASP A 23 -2.93 8.37 -22.56
N MET A 24 -2.85 7.16 -22.01
CA MET A 24 -2.07 6.05 -22.59
C MET A 24 -2.91 4.96 -23.27
N ASN A 25 -4.19 5.21 -23.60
CA ASN A 25 -5.05 4.37 -24.47
C ASN A 25 -4.97 2.84 -24.24
N GLY A 26 -4.86 2.38 -22.99
CA GLY A 26 -4.79 0.94 -22.71
C GLY A 26 -3.38 0.33 -22.67
N PHE A 27 -2.31 1.14 -22.69
CA PHE A 27 -0.93 0.69 -22.50
C PHE A 27 -0.41 0.95 -21.07
N PRO A 28 0.54 0.14 -20.56
CA PRO A 28 1.24 0.43 -19.31
C PRO A 28 2.02 1.75 -19.38
N GLY A 29 2.22 2.42 -18.24
CA GLY A 29 3.04 3.64 -18.16
C GLY A 29 2.63 4.63 -17.07
N VAL A 30 3.45 5.68 -16.91
CA VAL A 30 3.22 6.78 -15.96
C VAL A 30 2.27 7.81 -16.56
N ARG A 31 1.14 8.03 -15.89
CA ARG A 31 0.09 8.99 -16.27
C ARG A 31 0.10 10.19 -15.36
N ASN A 32 -0.65 11.23 -15.73
CA ASN A 32 -0.93 12.36 -14.86
C ASN A 32 -2.42 12.42 -14.47
N TYR A 33 -2.72 12.99 -13.30
CA TYR A 33 -4.09 13.23 -12.85
C TYR A 33 -4.73 14.47 -13.53
N GLY A 34 -4.01 15.16 -14.41
CA GLY A 34 -4.44 16.43 -14.99
C GLY A 34 -4.29 17.60 -14.03
N VAL A 35 -5.09 18.64 -14.24
CA VAL A 35 -5.20 19.77 -13.31
C VAL A 35 -6.11 19.33 -12.17
N VAL A 36 -5.56 19.31 -10.97
CA VAL A 36 -6.22 18.86 -9.75
C VAL A 36 -6.35 20.02 -8.76
N ASP A 37 -7.19 19.87 -7.75
CA ASP A 37 -7.28 20.86 -6.68
C ASP A 37 -5.95 20.87 -5.89
N PRO A 38 -5.34 22.04 -5.59
CA PRO A 38 -4.15 22.10 -4.75
C PRO A 38 -4.31 21.46 -3.37
N ASP A 39 -5.54 21.36 -2.86
CA ASP A 39 -5.86 20.72 -1.59
C ASP A 39 -6.07 19.19 -1.71
N ASP A 40 -6.08 18.63 -2.93
CA ASP A 40 -6.15 17.19 -3.14
C ASP A 40 -4.86 16.52 -2.65
N THR A 41 -5.03 15.45 -1.86
CA THR A 41 -3.92 14.65 -1.34
C THR A 41 -3.88 13.28 -2.01
N TYR A 42 -2.66 12.79 -2.25
CA TYR A 42 -2.44 11.50 -2.90
C TYR A 42 -1.51 10.65 -2.04
N ASP A 43 -1.77 9.35 -2.03
CA ASP A 43 -0.85 8.37 -1.47
C ASP A 43 0.45 8.38 -2.29
N VAL A 44 1.59 8.60 -1.62
CA VAL A 44 2.92 8.53 -2.22
C VAL A 44 3.70 7.39 -1.59
N TYR A 45 4.17 6.46 -2.42
CA TYR A 45 5.09 5.40 -2.02
C TYR A 45 6.00 5.06 -3.19
N CYS A 46 7.17 4.48 -2.90
CA CYS A 46 8.04 3.96 -3.93
C CYS A 46 7.41 2.71 -4.53
N TYR A 47 7.03 2.79 -5.81
CA TYR A 47 6.59 1.62 -6.55
C TYR A 47 7.77 0.66 -6.72
N ALA A 48 7.53 -0.62 -6.46
CA ALA A 48 8.46 -1.71 -6.69
C ALA A 48 7.75 -2.82 -7.46
N GLU A 49 8.37 -3.31 -8.54
CA GLU A 49 7.83 -4.40 -9.34
C GLU A 49 7.84 -5.73 -8.58
N GLU A 50 8.88 -5.94 -7.78
CA GLU A 50 9.09 -7.16 -7.01
C GLU A 50 9.29 -6.88 -5.52
N LEU A 51 8.71 -7.75 -4.69
CA LEU A 51 8.94 -7.78 -3.26
C LEU A 51 10.30 -8.43 -2.96
N HIS A 52 11.27 -7.64 -2.51
CA HIS A 52 12.61 -8.09 -2.17
C HIS A 52 12.70 -8.58 -0.70
N GLY A 53 11.91 -9.59 -0.38
CA GLY A 53 11.75 -10.09 0.98
C GLY A 53 10.41 -10.80 1.15
N ASP A 54 10.01 -11.00 2.39
CA ASP A 54 8.79 -11.72 2.74
C ASP A 54 7.86 -10.82 3.56
N LEU A 55 6.57 -10.82 3.22
CA LEU A 55 5.53 -10.11 3.96
C LEU A 55 4.69 -11.11 4.75
N PHE A 56 4.55 -10.85 6.05
CA PHE A 56 3.84 -11.68 7.00
C PHE A 56 2.60 -10.96 7.51
N VAL A 57 1.47 -11.67 7.55
CA VAL A 57 0.26 -11.19 8.21
C VAL A 57 0.27 -11.71 9.63
N VAL A 58 0.33 -10.80 10.61
CA VAL A 58 0.25 -11.15 12.03
C VAL A 58 -1.11 -10.71 12.56
N SER A 59 -1.85 -11.65 13.14
CA SER A 59 -3.21 -11.47 13.64
C SER A 59 -3.35 -12.08 15.03
N SER A 60 -4.11 -11.42 15.90
CA SER A 60 -4.55 -11.97 17.18
C SER A 60 -6.06 -11.78 17.37
N PRO A 61 -6.73 -12.54 18.26
CA PRO A 61 -8.15 -12.34 18.54
C PRO A 61 -8.48 -10.93 19.05
N LYS A 62 -7.56 -10.33 19.81
CA LYS A 62 -7.71 -8.97 20.34
C LYS A 62 -7.31 -7.89 19.34
N LYS A 63 -6.62 -8.26 18.25
CA LYS A 63 -6.01 -7.35 17.30
C LYS A 63 -5.05 -6.38 18.00
N PHE A 64 -4.43 -5.48 17.25
CA PHE A 64 -3.38 -4.59 17.75
C PHE A 64 -3.70 -3.13 17.47
N THR A 65 -3.44 -2.24 18.44
CA THR A 65 -3.24 -0.81 18.16
C THR A 65 -2.00 -0.61 17.29
N TRP A 66 -1.79 0.59 16.75
CA TRP A 66 -0.62 0.82 15.90
C TRP A 66 0.72 0.59 16.64
N GLU A 67 0.82 1.07 17.89
CA GLU A 67 2.01 0.84 18.72
C GLU A 67 2.16 -0.64 19.11
N GLU A 68 1.06 -1.34 19.44
CA GLU A 68 1.09 -2.79 19.68
C GLU A 68 1.56 -3.53 18.42
N ALA A 69 1.04 -3.17 17.24
CA ALA A 69 1.38 -3.77 15.96
C ALA A 69 2.87 -3.60 15.62
N LYS A 70 3.41 -2.41 15.86
CA LYS A 70 4.84 -2.13 15.69
C LYS A 70 5.69 -3.02 16.58
N ALA A 71 5.37 -3.07 17.87
CA ALA A 71 6.09 -3.89 18.85
C ALA A 71 6.04 -5.39 18.50
N GLU A 72 4.93 -5.89 17.96
CA GLU A 72 4.80 -7.29 17.53
C GLU A 72 5.72 -7.62 16.35
N CYS A 73 5.84 -6.75 15.34
CA CYS A 73 6.81 -6.96 14.26
C CYS A 73 8.25 -6.94 14.80
N GLU A 74 8.58 -5.96 15.66
CA GLU A 74 9.90 -5.83 16.27
C GLU A 74 10.27 -7.05 17.13
N ALA A 75 9.31 -7.61 17.89
CA ALA A 75 9.49 -8.82 18.69
C ALA A 75 9.80 -10.06 17.82
N LEU A 76 9.34 -10.09 16.57
CA LEU A 76 9.68 -11.10 15.58
C LEU A 76 11.02 -10.83 14.87
N GLY A 77 11.72 -9.74 15.22
CA GLY A 77 12.97 -9.33 14.60
C GLY A 77 12.81 -8.83 13.15
N ILE A 78 11.63 -8.31 12.83
CA ILE A 78 11.26 -7.80 11.50
C ILE A 78 10.57 -6.43 11.66
N GLU A 79 10.31 -5.74 10.56
CA GLU A 79 9.74 -4.38 10.59
C GLU A 79 8.26 -4.41 10.22
N MET A 80 7.52 -3.34 10.54
CA MET A 80 6.20 -3.14 9.91
C MET A 80 6.37 -2.95 8.41
N ALA A 81 5.49 -3.55 7.62
CA ALA A 81 5.51 -3.38 6.18
C ALA A 81 5.15 -1.93 5.81
N THR A 82 5.83 -1.43 4.78
CA THR A 82 5.48 -0.18 4.11
C THR A 82 4.34 -0.40 3.12
N THR A 83 3.67 0.69 2.74
CA THR A 83 2.65 0.67 1.68
C THR A 83 3.18 0.07 0.38
N GLY A 84 4.40 0.44 -0.05
CA GLY A 84 5.00 -0.10 -1.27
C GLY A 84 5.22 -1.62 -1.21
N GLN A 85 5.69 -2.15 -0.07
CA GLN A 85 5.85 -3.59 0.13
C GLN A 85 4.50 -4.33 0.10
N LEU A 86 3.44 -3.77 0.67
CA LEU A 86 2.10 -4.36 0.58
C LEU A 86 1.60 -4.42 -0.87
N TYR A 87 1.80 -3.36 -1.66
CA TYR A 87 1.43 -3.36 -3.08
C TYR A 87 2.24 -4.38 -3.89
N ALA A 88 3.54 -4.49 -3.65
CA ALA A 88 4.37 -5.49 -4.30
C ALA A 88 3.93 -6.93 -3.94
N ALA A 89 3.62 -7.19 -2.67
CA ALA A 89 3.09 -8.48 -2.23
C ALA A 89 1.72 -8.81 -2.85
N TRP A 90 0.82 -7.83 -2.92
CA TRP A 90 -0.48 -7.97 -3.59
C TRP A 90 -0.32 -8.27 -5.08
N ASN A 91 0.60 -7.59 -5.76
CA ASN A 91 0.92 -7.84 -7.17
C ASN A 91 1.46 -9.28 -7.38
N GLN A 92 2.07 -9.87 -6.36
CA GLN A 92 2.53 -11.26 -6.34
C GLN A 92 1.48 -12.27 -5.84
N GLY A 93 0.24 -11.83 -5.56
CA GLY A 93 -0.87 -12.72 -5.22
C GLY A 93 -1.30 -12.73 -3.76
N LEU A 94 -0.79 -11.82 -2.91
CA LEU A 94 -1.28 -11.71 -1.53
C LEU A 94 -2.74 -11.24 -1.50
N ASP A 95 -3.63 -12.10 -1.00
CA ASP A 95 -5.06 -11.83 -0.80
C ASP A 95 -5.44 -12.03 0.68
N HIS A 96 -5.77 -10.94 1.37
CA HIS A 96 -6.16 -10.95 2.78
C HIS A 96 -7.33 -10.01 3.04
N CYS A 97 -8.43 -10.54 3.58
CA CYS A 97 -9.69 -9.80 3.74
C CYS A 97 -9.77 -8.96 5.04
N ASN A 98 -8.81 -9.09 5.96
CA ASN A 98 -8.82 -8.28 7.17
C ASN A 98 -7.92 -7.05 7.01
N PRO A 99 -8.36 -5.86 7.46
CA PRO A 99 -7.50 -4.69 7.52
C PRO A 99 -6.35 -4.89 8.50
N GLY A 100 -5.17 -4.38 8.11
CA GLY A 100 -3.97 -4.41 8.94
C GLY A 100 -3.17 -3.12 8.87
N TRP A 101 -2.48 -2.80 9.96
CA TRP A 101 -1.60 -1.66 10.10
C TRP A 101 -0.36 -1.76 9.20
N LEU A 102 0.08 -0.60 8.71
CA LEU A 102 1.34 -0.38 8.01
C LEU A 102 2.20 0.65 8.74
N ALA A 103 3.47 0.73 8.37
CA ALA A 103 4.46 1.61 8.99
C ALA A 103 4.10 3.12 8.90
N ASP A 104 3.31 3.53 7.91
CA ASP A 104 2.87 4.92 7.72
C ASP A 104 1.62 5.30 8.55
N GLY A 105 1.13 4.38 9.39
CA GLY A 105 -0.10 4.57 10.16
C GLY A 105 -1.37 4.35 9.34
N SER A 106 -1.27 3.99 8.06
CA SER A 106 -2.44 3.58 7.29
C SER A 106 -2.89 2.17 7.65
N VAL A 107 -4.17 1.90 7.43
CA VAL A 107 -4.77 0.58 7.58
C VAL A 107 -5.27 0.14 6.22
N ARG A 108 -4.75 -0.98 5.73
CA ARG A 108 -5.05 -1.46 4.36
C ARG A 108 -5.35 -2.95 4.33
N TYR A 109 -5.97 -3.42 3.25
CA TYR A 109 -6.13 -4.86 2.98
C TYR A 109 -6.06 -5.16 1.48
N PRO A 110 -5.22 -6.14 1.05
CA PRO A 110 -5.03 -6.49 -0.35
C PRO A 110 -6.06 -7.52 -0.81
N ILE A 111 -6.73 -7.28 -1.95
CA ILE A 111 -7.69 -8.21 -2.55
C ILE A 111 -7.27 -8.52 -3.99
N VAL A 112 -6.93 -9.76 -4.28
CA VAL A 112 -6.62 -10.25 -5.62
C VAL A 112 -7.88 -10.77 -6.29
N THR A 113 -8.71 -11.52 -5.57
CA THR A 113 -9.99 -12.06 -6.05
C THR A 113 -11.15 -11.35 -5.34
N PRO A 114 -11.83 -10.41 -6.02
CA PRO A 114 -12.94 -9.65 -5.43
C PRO A 114 -14.09 -10.56 -5.01
N ARG A 115 -14.69 -10.24 -3.87
CA ARG A 115 -15.81 -10.97 -3.29
C ARG A 115 -16.70 -10.01 -2.53
N GLU A 116 -18.00 -10.31 -2.47
CA GLU A 116 -19.01 -9.39 -1.92
C GLU A 116 -18.64 -8.85 -0.52
N LYS A 117 -18.07 -9.72 0.33
CA LYS A 117 -17.64 -9.35 1.69
C LYS A 117 -16.22 -8.79 1.80
N CYS A 118 -15.42 -8.86 0.73
CA CYS A 118 -14.01 -8.43 0.74
C CYS A 118 -13.63 -7.80 -0.60
N GLY A 119 -13.42 -6.48 -0.63
CA GLY A 119 -12.99 -5.75 -1.82
C GLY A 119 -14.11 -5.37 -2.79
N GLY A 120 -15.35 -5.79 -2.53
CA GLY A 120 -16.51 -5.47 -3.37
C GLY A 120 -16.33 -6.07 -4.77
N ASN A 121 -16.45 -5.21 -5.79
CA ASN A 121 -16.48 -5.66 -7.19
C ASN A 121 -15.12 -5.66 -7.89
N ALA A 122 -14.06 -5.12 -7.27
CA ALA A 122 -12.80 -4.88 -7.96
C ALA A 122 -11.57 -5.18 -7.10
N PRO A 123 -10.48 -5.72 -7.69
CA PRO A 123 -9.26 -6.03 -6.96
C PRO A 123 -8.53 -4.76 -6.55
N GLY A 124 -7.52 -4.92 -5.71
CA GLY A 124 -6.63 -3.85 -5.26
C GLY A 124 -6.36 -3.87 -3.76
N VAL A 125 -5.37 -3.09 -3.37
CA VAL A 125 -5.16 -2.71 -1.97
C VAL A 125 -6.19 -1.65 -1.60
N LYS A 126 -7.06 -1.96 -0.63
CA LYS A 126 -8.10 -1.06 -0.13
C LYS A 126 -7.62 -0.39 1.15
N THR A 127 -7.84 0.92 1.28
CA THR A 127 -7.49 1.70 2.47
C THR A 127 -8.73 1.96 3.32
N ILE A 128 -8.60 1.82 4.64
CA ILE A 128 -9.60 2.26 5.60
C ILE A 128 -9.31 3.73 5.94
N PHE A 129 -10.26 4.60 5.64
CA PHE A 129 -10.17 6.03 5.94
C PHE A 129 -11.01 6.40 7.16
N LEU A 130 -10.57 7.43 7.87
CA LEU A 130 -11.30 7.99 9.01
C LEU A 130 -12.58 8.69 8.56
N PHE A 131 -12.51 9.43 7.45
CA PHE A 131 -13.62 10.22 6.94
C PHE A 131 -14.24 9.63 5.67
N ARG A 132 -15.54 9.90 5.46
CA ARG A 132 -16.30 9.41 4.28
C ARG A 132 -15.79 9.95 2.95
N ASN A 133 -15.14 11.11 2.97
CA ASN A 133 -14.48 11.70 1.80
C ASN A 133 -13.10 11.06 1.52
N GLN A 134 -12.79 9.91 2.11
CA GLN A 134 -11.54 9.17 1.91
C GLN A 134 -10.30 9.95 2.33
N THR A 135 -10.39 10.68 3.45
CA THR A 135 -9.27 11.40 4.05
C THR A 135 -9.00 10.93 5.47
N GLY A 136 -7.75 11.10 5.92
CA GLY A 136 -7.31 10.73 7.26
C GLY A 136 -7.17 9.23 7.46
N PHE A 137 -6.12 8.81 8.16
CA PHE A 137 -5.96 7.43 8.62
C PHE A 137 -6.70 7.19 9.94
N PRO A 138 -7.03 5.93 10.27
CA PRO A 138 -7.74 5.60 11.50
C PRO A 138 -6.99 6.05 12.77
N ASP A 139 -7.72 6.22 13.86
CA ASP A 139 -7.13 6.49 15.19
C ASP A 139 -6.12 5.38 15.53
N PRO A 140 -4.86 5.70 15.90
CA PRO A 140 -3.85 4.72 16.29
C PRO A 140 -4.27 3.75 17.41
N GLN A 141 -5.29 4.10 18.21
CA GLN A 141 -5.87 3.23 19.25
C GLN A 141 -6.89 2.22 18.71
N SER A 142 -7.30 2.35 17.45
CA SER A 142 -8.14 1.35 16.77
C SER A 142 -7.39 0.02 16.65
N LYS A 143 -8.11 -1.10 16.53
CA LYS A 143 -7.47 -2.43 16.54
C LYS A 143 -7.64 -3.18 15.22
N TYR A 144 -6.51 -3.59 14.64
CA TYR A 144 -6.43 -4.30 13.35
C TYR A 144 -5.36 -5.40 13.38
N ASP A 145 -5.23 -6.15 12.28
CA ASP A 145 -4.05 -6.99 12.05
C ASP A 145 -2.80 -6.11 11.85
N VAL A 146 -1.64 -6.72 11.64
CA VAL A 146 -0.45 -6.00 11.18
C VAL A 146 0.23 -6.77 10.06
N TYR A 147 0.73 -6.02 9.07
CA TYR A 147 1.64 -6.56 8.08
C TYR A 147 3.06 -6.28 8.55
N CYS A 148 3.85 -7.34 8.70
CA CYS A 148 5.28 -7.24 8.97
C CYS A 148 6.07 -7.63 7.72
N PHE A 149 7.28 -7.12 7.58
CA PHE A 149 8.15 -7.34 6.44
C PHE A 149 9.56 -7.71 6.88
N LYS A 150 10.09 -8.76 6.26
CA LYS A 150 11.48 -9.16 6.40
C LYS A 150 12.21 -8.95 5.08
N GLY A 151 13.15 -8.01 5.05
CA GLY A 151 14.02 -7.83 3.90
C GLY A 151 14.90 -9.06 3.66
N LYS A 152 15.14 -9.40 2.39
CA LYS A 152 16.15 -10.40 2.05
C LYS A 152 17.52 -9.75 2.22
N GLU A 153 18.36 -10.27 3.11
CA GLU A 153 19.77 -9.92 3.16
C GLU A 153 20.34 -10.07 1.74
N ARG A 154 20.95 -9.01 1.19
CA ARG A 154 21.76 -9.16 -0.01
C ARG A 154 22.90 -10.08 0.39
N SER A 155 22.79 -11.36 0.05
CA SER A 155 23.89 -12.30 0.15
C SER A 155 25.12 -11.61 -0.42
N SER A 156 26.15 -11.50 0.41
CA SER A 156 27.49 -11.00 0.14
C SER A 156 28.22 -11.86 -0.89
N LEU A 157 27.59 -12.10 -2.04
CA LEU A 157 28.12 -12.80 -3.21
C LEU A 157 29.16 -11.95 -3.98
N TRP A 158 29.66 -10.87 -3.36
CA TRP A 158 30.74 -10.03 -3.88
C TRP A 158 31.70 -9.61 -2.76
N ALA A 159 31.86 -10.43 -1.70
CA ALA A 159 32.82 -10.16 -0.62
C ALA A 159 34.07 -11.06 -0.65
N HIS A 160 34.21 -11.95 -1.64
CA HIS A 160 35.45 -12.67 -1.91
C HIS A 160 35.59 -12.91 -3.42
N ASP A 161 36.40 -12.06 -4.06
CA ASP A 161 37.49 -12.42 -4.97
C ASP A 161 38.30 -11.15 -5.34
#